data_AF-A0A9N8Z408-F1
#
_entry.id   AF-A0A9N8Z408-F1
#
_cell.length_a   1.000
_cell.length_b   1.000
_cell.length_c   1.000
_cell.angle_alpha   90.00
_cell.angle_beta   90.00
_cell.angle_gamma   90.00
#
_symmetry.space_group_name_H-M   'P 1'
#
loop_
_entity.id
_entity.type
_entity.pdbx_description
1 polymer ?
#
loop_
_entity_poly.entity_id
_entity_poly.type
_entity_poly.pdbx_seq_one_letter_code
_entity_poly.pdbx_strand_id
1 'polypeptide(L)'
;WILKDNQKLGIKGSGIRIKKNVKAMLEQFFLLENQRRQDRMNAQTMHDELLKYVEAEELEEKDILKVNTIQNWIGLYTCVFKQK
;
A
#
# COMPACT_ATOMS: atom_id res chain seq x y z
N TRP A 1 -9.27 -7.51 -23.10
CA TRP A 1 -9.62 -6.15 -22.68
C TRP A 1 -8.82 -5.83 -21.42
N ILE A 2 -7.77 -5.02 -21.55
CA ILE A 2 -6.81 -4.71 -20.46
C ILE A 2 -7.22 -3.35 -19.90
N LEU A 3 -7.77 -3.33 -18.69
CA LEU A 3 -8.24 -2.11 -18.04
C LEU A 3 -7.05 -1.22 -17.65
N LYS A 4 -6.85 -0.16 -18.44
CA LYS A 4 -6.26 1.10 -17.97
C LYS A 4 -7.12 1.61 -16.82
N ASP A 5 -6.64 1.48 -15.59
CA ASP A 5 -7.23 2.23 -14.50
C ASP A 5 -6.16 3.10 -13.85
N ASN A 6 -5.98 4.26 -14.47
CA ASN A 6 -5.24 5.39 -13.94
C ASN A 6 -6.06 6.12 -12.87
N GLN A 7 -6.79 5.40 -12.02
CA GLN A 7 -7.39 6.02 -10.85
C GLN A 7 -6.23 6.52 -10.00
N LYS A 8 -6.09 7.84 -9.97
CA LYS A 8 -5.04 8.54 -9.26
C LYS A 8 -5.25 8.26 -7.76
N LEU A 9 -4.71 7.15 -7.28
CA LEU A 9 -4.36 6.90 -5.87
C LEU A 9 -3.23 7.84 -5.42
N GLY A 10 -3.17 9.05 -6.00
CA GLY A 10 -2.41 10.15 -5.44
C GLY A 10 -3.24 10.62 -4.27
N ILE A 11 -2.70 10.47 -3.06
CA ILE A 11 -3.24 11.06 -1.84
C ILE A 11 -3.36 12.56 -2.12
N LYS A 12 -4.54 13.01 -2.52
CA LYS A 12 -4.79 14.40 -2.91
C LYS A 12 -4.85 15.22 -1.62
N GLY A 13 -3.70 15.66 -1.15
CA GLY A 13 -3.60 16.52 0.03
C GLY A 13 -2.32 16.41 0.86
N SER A 14 -1.48 15.40 0.65
CA SER A 14 -0.19 15.29 1.35
C SER A 14 0.91 15.09 0.31
N GLY A 15 1.86 16.01 0.23
CA GLY A 15 2.92 16.07 -0.79
C GLY A 15 3.89 14.88 -0.81
N ILE A 16 3.57 13.75 -0.17
CA ILE A 16 4.37 12.54 -0.13
C ILE A 16 4.02 11.69 -1.35
N ARG A 17 4.86 11.78 -2.38
CA ARG A 17 4.78 10.93 -3.55
C ARG A 17 5.30 9.53 -3.19
N ILE A 18 4.38 8.59 -2.93
CA ILE A 18 4.74 7.18 -2.74
C ILE A 18 5.47 6.69 -4.00
N LYS A 19 6.66 6.08 -3.82
CA LYS A 19 7.40 5.50 -4.94
C LYS A 19 6.61 4.35 -5.57
N LYS A 20 6.78 4.14 -6.87
CA LYS A 20 6.01 3.14 -7.63
C LYS A 20 6.25 1.71 -7.13
N ASN A 21 7.48 1.38 -6.73
CA ASN A 21 7.85 0.09 -6.16
C ASN A 21 7.12 -0.18 -4.82
N VAL A 22 7.17 0.78 -3.90
CA VAL A 22 6.49 0.68 -2.59
C VAL A 22 4.99 0.54 -2.77
N LYS A 23 4.39 1.30 -3.71
CA LYS A 23 2.97 1.19 -4.04
C LYS A 23 2.59 -0.20 -4.56
N ALA A 24 3.38 -0.76 -5.47
CA ALA A 24 3.13 -2.10 -6.02
C ALA A 24 3.21 -3.19 -4.92
N MET A 25 4.15 -3.04 -4.00
CA MET A 25 4.31 -3.96 -2.86
C MET A 25 3.10 -3.89 -1.91
N LEU A 26 2.63 -2.68 -1.58
CA LEU A 26 1.42 -2.48 -0.77
C LEU A 26 0.17 -3.08 -1.43
N GLU A 27 0.06 -2.97 -2.76
CA GLU A 27 -1.04 -3.59 -3.52
C GLU A 27 -0.97 -5.12 -3.46
N GLN A 28 0.21 -5.72 -3.60
CA GLN A 28 0.40 -7.18 -3.47
C GLN A 28 0.03 -7.67 -2.07
N PHE A 29 0.49 -6.99 -1.04
CA PHE A 29 0.14 -7.27 0.35
C PHE A 29 -1.37 -7.24 0.58
N PHE A 30 -2.04 -6.19 0.09
CA PHE A 30 -3.48 -6.08 0.19
C PHE A 30 -4.22 -7.23 -0.50
N LEU A 31 -3.77 -7.62 -1.70
CA LEU A 31 -4.40 -8.69 -2.49
C LEU A 31 -4.19 -10.07 -1.87
N LEU A 32 -2.98 -10.38 -1.40
CA LEU A 32 -2.65 -11.63 -0.73
C LEU A 32 -3.52 -11.84 0.51
N GLU A 33 -3.74 -10.76 1.25
CA GLU A 33 -4.54 -10.80 2.47
C GLU A 33 -6.04 -10.93 2.19
N ASN A 34 -6.57 -10.23 1.18
CA ASN A 34 -7.98 -10.34 0.80
C ASN A 34 -8.35 -11.77 0.35
N GLN A 35 -7.40 -12.56 -0.15
CA GLN A 35 -7.62 -13.98 -0.44
C GLN A 35 -7.82 -14.83 0.83
N ARG A 36 -7.23 -14.43 1.96
CA ARG A 36 -7.31 -15.15 3.24
C ARG A 36 -8.59 -14.89 4.03
N ARG A 37 -9.46 -13.97 3.58
CA ARG A 37 -10.83 -13.66 4.06
C ARG A 37 -11.02 -13.34 5.56
N GLN A 38 -10.05 -13.59 6.44
CA GLN A 38 -10.24 -13.51 7.89
C GLN A 38 -9.51 -12.35 8.56
N ASP A 39 -8.39 -11.88 8.03
CA ASP A 39 -7.66 -10.78 8.62
C ASP A 39 -7.62 -9.59 7.66
N ARG A 40 -8.05 -8.42 8.15
CA ARG A 40 -7.77 -7.17 7.44
C ARG A 40 -6.34 -6.81 7.79
N MET A 41 -5.48 -6.71 6.78
CA MET A 41 -4.12 -6.25 6.97
C MET A 41 -4.14 -4.90 7.71
N ASN A 42 -3.60 -4.88 8.93
CA ASN A 42 -3.46 -3.65 9.68
C ASN A 42 -2.33 -2.81 9.06
N ALA A 43 -2.42 -1.49 9.17
CA ALA A 43 -1.36 -0.59 8.74
C ALA A 43 -0.02 -0.91 9.42
N GLN A 44 -0.07 -1.39 10.67
CA GLN A 44 1.10 -1.86 11.40
C GLN A 44 1.73 -3.09 10.74
N THR A 45 0.94 -4.11 10.43
CA THR A 45 1.44 -5.32 9.77
C THR A 45 2.06 -5.01 8.40
N MET A 46 1.44 -4.14 7.61
CA MET A 46 2.05 -3.69 6.33
C MET A 46 3.36 -2.92 6.54
N HIS A 47 3.47 -2.12 7.60
CA HIS A 47 4.69 -1.40 7.94
C HIS A 47 5.81 -2.37 8.35
N ASP A 48 5.48 -3.37 9.16
CA ASP A 48 6.44 -4.38 9.61
C ASP A 48 6.93 -5.24 8.44
N GLU A 49 6.06 -5.56 7.47
CA GLU A 49 6.51 -6.20 6.22
C GLU A 49 7.46 -5.29 5.44
N LEU A 50 7.15 -4.00 5.29
CA LEU A 50 8.06 -3.05 4.61
C LEU A 50 9.43 -2.93 5.30
N LEU A 51 9.48 -3.03 6.63
CA LEU A 51 10.73 -3.02 7.38
C LEU A 51 11.65 -4.19 7.00
N LYS A 52 11.11 -5.39 6.76
CA LYS A 52 11.91 -6.54 6.31
C LYS A 52 12.61 -6.28 4.97
N TYR A 53 11.99 -5.51 4.08
CA TYR A 53 12.61 -5.13 2.80
C TYR A 53 13.67 -4.04 2.96
N VAL A 54 13.58 -3.21 3.99
CA VAL A 54 14.67 -2.28 4.34
C VAL A 54 15.84 -3.02 4.97
N GLU A 55 15.57 -3.99 5.85
CA GLU A 55 16.60 -4.89 6.39
C GLU A 55 17.31 -5.68 5.28
N ALA A 56 16.59 -6.06 4.23
CA ALA A 56 17.14 -6.72 3.04
C ALA A 56 17.86 -5.75 2.07
N GLU A 57 17.99 -4.47 2.39
CA GLU A 57 18.53 -3.39 1.54
C GLU A 57 17.81 -3.23 0.17
N GLU A 58 16.63 -3.84 0.00
CA GLU A 58 15.81 -3.71 -1.21
C GLU A 58 15.03 -2.39 -1.23
N LEU A 59 14.84 -1.77 -0.06
CA LEU A 59 14.21 -0.47 0.13
C LEU A 59 15.11 0.44 0.97
N GLU A 60 15.09 1.73 0.66
CA GLU A 60 15.71 2.73 1.53
C GLU A 60 14.76 3.09 2.66
N GLU A 61 15.28 3.32 3.88
CA GLU A 61 14.48 3.72 5.04
C GLU A 61 13.66 5.00 4.78
N LYS A 62 14.19 5.92 3.96
CA LYS A 62 13.51 7.14 3.53
C LYS A 62 12.24 6.88 2.70
N ASP A 63 12.12 5.69 2.13
CA ASP A 63 10.99 5.26 1.31
C ASP A 63 9.93 4.52 2.13
N ILE A 64 10.21 4.17 3.39
CA ILE A 64 9.20 3.63 4.30
C ILE A 64 8.12 4.69 4.51
N LEU A 65 6.89 4.29 4.24
CA LEU A 65 5.73 5.09 4.58
C LEU A 65 5.45 4.97 6.07
N LYS A 66 5.17 6.11 6.72
CA LYS A 66 4.68 6.11 8.10
C LYS A 66 3.39 5.30 8.19
N VAL A 67 3.17 4.64 9.33
CA VAL A 67 1.97 3.85 9.61
C VAL A 67 0.68 4.63 9.29
N ASN A 68 0.59 5.91 9.69
CA ASN A 68 -0.56 6.77 9.37
C ASN A 68 -0.79 6.96 7.86
N THR A 69 0.28 7.05 7.07
CA THR A 69 0.20 7.15 5.61
C THR A 69 -0.31 5.85 4.99
N ILE A 70 0.15 4.71 5.51
CA ILE A 70 -0.32 3.38 5.10
C ILE A 70 -1.80 3.22 5.45
N GLN A 71 -2.21 3.63 6.65
CA GLN A 71 -3.61 3.55 7.10
C GLN A 71 -4.55 4.37 6.19
N ASN A 72 -4.17 5.61 5.87
CA ASN A 72 -4.91 6.45 4.92
C ASN A 72 -4.95 5.81 3.53
N TRP A 73 -3.84 5.22 3.07
CA TRP A 73 -3.75 4.54 1.80
C TRP A 73 -4.67 3.31 1.74
N ILE A 74 -4.68 2.45 2.77
CA ILE A 74 -5.56 1.29 2.89
C ILE A 74 -7.02 1.73 2.82
N GLY A 75 -7.41 2.80 3.54
CA GLY A 75 -8.78 3.32 3.52
C GLY A 75 -9.22 3.77 2.13
N LEU A 76 -8.38 4.53 1.43
CA LEU A 76 -8.64 4.97 0.05
C LEU A 76 -8.69 3.79 -0.92
N TYR A 77 -7.72 2.89 -0.83
CA TYR A 77 -7.60 1.73 -1.71
C TYR A 77 -8.77 0.77 -1.53
N THR A 78 -9.21 0.53 -0.28
CA THR A 78 -10.39 -0.30 0.01
C THR A 78 -11.66 0.32 -0.55
N CYS A 79 -11.83 1.64 -0.44
CA CYS A 79 -13.00 2.35 -0.97
C CYS A 79 -13.08 2.25 -2.49
N VAL A 80 -11.93 2.40 -3.16
CA VAL A 80 -11.77 2.19 -4.61
C VAL A 80 -12.04 0.74 -4.99
N PHE A 81 -11.45 -0.21 -4.27
CA PHE A 81 -11.52 -1.64 -4.58
C PHE A 81 -12.96 -2.17 -4.47
N LYS A 82 -13.74 -1.72 -3.49
CA LYS A 82 -15.16 -2.08 -3.33
C LYS A 82 -16.08 -1.49 -4.39
N GLN A 83 -15.65 -0.46 -5.13
CA GLN A 83 -16.42 0.14 -6.21
C GLN A 83 -16.20 -0.57 -7.56
N LYS A 84 -15.28 -1.54 -7.62
CA LYS A 84 -15.04 -2.41 -8.77
C LYS A 84 -15.74 -3.75 -8.62
#